data_AF-A0A095CFA7-F1
#
_entry.id   AF-A0A095CFA7-F1
#
_cell.length_a   1.000
_cell.length_b   1.000
_cell.length_c   1.000
_cell.angle_alpha   90.00
_cell.angle_beta   90.00
_cell.angle_gamma   90.00
#
_symmetry.space_group_name_H-M   'P 1'
#
loop_
_entity.id
_entity.type
_entity.pdbx_description
1 polymer ?
#
loop_
_entity_poly.entity_id
_entity_poly.type
_entity_poly.pdbx_seq_one_letter_code
_entity_poly.pdbx_strand_id
1 'polypeptide(L)'
;MPVPRSVFMSSERQAKCRTLFNDYLAGAMHRLQNMFKETQRIISGNRDQLENRGEVSEERQERAEHLMSACRKFHESLSTLADLLDADPPVDFSSMIKGKFDFIVYI
;
A
#
# COMPACT_ATOMS: atom_id res chain seq x y z
N MET A 1 19.17 29.34 2.90
CA MET A 1 19.19 29.20 4.37
C MET A 1 19.51 27.74 4.68
N PRO A 2 20.55 27.40 5.45
CA PRO A 2 20.87 26.01 5.76
C PRO A 2 19.83 25.40 6.71
N VAL A 3 19.44 24.14 6.47
CA VAL A 3 18.56 23.41 7.39
C VAL A 3 19.30 23.18 8.72
N PRO A 4 18.72 23.55 9.88
CA PRO A 4 19.39 23.37 11.17
C PRO A 4 19.66 21.90 11.47
N ARG A 5 20.87 21.57 11.93
CA ARG A 5 21.17 20.22 12.42
C ARG A 5 20.67 20.05 13.85
N SER A 6 19.93 18.97 14.09
CA SER A 6 19.47 18.63 15.44
C SER A 6 20.63 18.26 16.35
N VAL A 7 20.70 18.91 17.52
CA VAL A 7 21.66 18.62 18.60
C VAL A 7 20.99 17.89 19.78
N PHE A 8 19.70 17.56 19.68
CA PHE A 8 18.93 16.94 20.76
C PHE A 8 19.43 15.54 21.14
N MET A 9 19.87 14.76 20.15
CA MET A 9 20.43 13.41 20.35
C MET A 9 21.84 13.33 19.76
N SER A 10 22.68 12.45 20.33
CA SER A 10 23.98 12.11 19.74
C SER A 10 23.81 11.45 18.36
N SER A 11 24.82 11.57 17.50
CA SER A 11 24.85 10.95 16.17
C SER A 11 24.61 9.43 16.23
N GLU A 12 25.15 8.75 17.23
CA GLU A 12 24.94 7.31 17.45
C GLU A 12 23.46 6.98 17.69
N ARG A 13 22.77 7.76 18.54
CA ARG A 13 21.34 7.56 18.81
C ARG A 13 20.48 7.89 17.60
N GLN A 14 20.81 8.97 16.88
CA GLN A 14 20.15 9.33 15.63
C GLN A 14 20.28 8.20 14.59
N ALA A 15 21.47 7.59 14.46
CA ALA A 15 21.70 6.46 13.56
C ALA A 15 20.84 5.25 13.94
N LYS A 16 20.77 4.89 15.23
CA LYS A 16 19.92 3.79 15.70
C LYS A 16 18.44 4.03 15.40
N CYS A 17 17.93 5.24 15.62
CA CYS A 17 16.55 5.59 15.28
C CYS A 17 16.30 5.49 13.77
N ARG A 18 17.22 5.97 12.93
CA ARG A 18 17.12 5.81 11.47
C ARG A 18 17.05 4.36 11.05
N THR A 19 17.89 3.48 11.63
CA THR A 19 17.82 2.04 11.36
C THR A 19 16.45 1.48 11.70
N LEU A 20 15.90 1.78 12.88
CA LEU A 20 14.57 1.30 13.28
C LEU A 20 13.45 1.75 12.33
N PHE A 21 13.49 3.00 11.86
CA PHE A 21 12.49 3.48 10.90
C PHE A 21 12.64 2.82 9.52
N ASN A 22 13.86 2.56 9.07
CA ASN A 22 14.10 1.84 7.82
C ASN A 22 13.64 0.37 7.92
N ASP A 23 13.92 -0.31 9.02
CA ASP A 23 13.46 -1.67 9.28
C ASP A 23 11.92 -1.73 9.31
N TYR A 24 11.28 -0.74 9.94
CA TYR A 24 9.83 -0.60 9.92
C TYR A 24 9.29 -0.38 8.50
N LEU A 25 9.89 0.52 7.73
CA LEU A 25 9.49 0.78 6.35
C LEU A 25 9.59 -0.50 5.50
N ALA A 26 10.67 -1.26 5.62
CA ALA A 26 10.84 -2.53 4.91
C ALA A 26 9.75 -3.56 5.27
N GLY A 27 9.46 -3.74 6.57
CA GLY A 27 8.38 -4.61 7.03
C GLY A 27 7.00 -4.14 6.54
N ALA A 28 6.77 -2.83 6.53
CA ALA A 28 5.53 -2.23 6.09
C ALA A 28 5.33 -2.37 4.57
N MET A 29 6.39 -2.22 3.76
CA MET A 29 6.36 -2.51 2.33
C MET A 29 5.96 -3.96 2.04
N HIS A 30 6.51 -4.92 2.81
CA HIS A 30 6.11 -6.32 2.68
C HIS A 30 4.63 -6.54 3.04
N ARG A 31 4.15 -5.88 4.10
CA ARG A 31 2.73 -5.91 4.48
C ARG A 31 1.83 -5.35 3.37
N LEU A 32 2.23 -4.24 2.75
CA LEU A 32 1.49 -3.61 1.65
C LEU A 32 1.35 -4.58 0.47
N GLN A 33 2.44 -5.24 0.05
CA GLN A 33 2.40 -6.27 -1.00
C GLN A 33 1.42 -7.40 -0.68
N ASN A 34 1.38 -7.86 0.57
CA ASN A 34 0.45 -8.92 0.99
C ASN A 34 -1.01 -8.43 0.97
N MET A 35 -1.28 -7.19 1.39
CA MET A 35 -2.61 -6.59 1.29
C MET A 35 -3.10 -6.54 -0.16
N PHE A 36 -2.24 -6.15 -1.10
CA PHE A 36 -2.60 -6.14 -2.52
C PHE A 36 -2.92 -7.53 -3.06
N LYS A 37 -2.09 -8.54 -2.74
CA LYS A 37 -2.32 -9.93 -3.16
C LYS A 37 -3.66 -10.45 -2.64
N GLU A 38 -4.00 -10.16 -1.39
CA GLU A 38 -5.29 -10.54 -0.80
C GLU A 38 -6.46 -9.84 -1.50
N THR A 39 -6.35 -8.52 -1.68
CA THR A 39 -7.36 -7.71 -2.37
C THR A 39 -7.59 -8.20 -3.81
N GLN A 40 -6.52 -8.52 -4.54
CA GLN A 40 -6.60 -9.06 -5.90
C GLN A 40 -7.29 -10.43 -5.94
N ARG A 41 -7.05 -11.31 -4.96
CA ARG A 41 -7.73 -12.62 -4.89
C ARG A 41 -9.23 -12.46 -4.73
N ILE A 42 -9.67 -11.55 -3.87
CA ILE A 42 -11.10 -11.28 -3.65
C ILE A 42 -11.74 -10.73 -4.92
N ILE A 43 -11.07 -9.82 -5.60
CA ILE A 43 -11.61 -9.18 -6.81
C ILE A 43 -11.63 -10.15 -7.99
N SER A 44 -10.61 -11.00 -8.14
CA SER A 44 -10.65 -12.10 -9.11
C SER A 44 -11.81 -13.05 -8.80
N GLY A 45 -12.00 -13.43 -7.53
CA GLY A 45 -13.10 -14.30 -7.13
C GLY A 45 -14.48 -13.69 -7.36
N ASN A 46 -14.64 -12.38 -7.20
CA ASN A 46 -15.88 -11.67 -7.54
C ASN A 46 -16.12 -11.66 -9.05
N ARG A 47 -15.07 -11.45 -9.85
CA ARG A 47 -15.17 -11.51 -11.32
C ARG A 47 -15.59 -12.91 -11.78
N ASP A 48 -14.96 -13.95 -11.24
CA ASP A 48 -15.30 -15.33 -11.60
C ASP A 48 -16.75 -15.66 -11.19
N GLN A 49 -17.28 -15.08 -10.12
CA GLN A 49 -18.70 -15.21 -9.77
C GLN A 49 -19.62 -14.47 -10.72
N LEU A 50 -19.26 -13.25 -11.11
CA LEU A 50 -20.03 -12.49 -12.10
C LEU A 50 -20.11 -13.26 -13.42
N GLU A 51 -19.00 -13.83 -13.88
CA GLU A 51 -18.94 -14.65 -15.09
C GLU A 51 -19.80 -15.93 -14.99
N ASN A 52 -19.79 -16.61 -13.85
CA ASN A 52 -20.48 -17.89 -13.67
C ASN A 52 -21.98 -17.75 -13.31
N ARG A 53 -22.36 -16.68 -12.60
CA ARG A 53 -23.72 -16.52 -12.03
C ARG A 53 -24.45 -15.29 -12.54
N GLY A 54 -23.76 -14.37 -13.21
CA GLY A 54 -24.31 -13.09 -13.68
C GLY A 54 -24.44 -12.02 -12.59
N GLU A 55 -24.09 -12.33 -11.34
CA GLU A 55 -24.22 -11.40 -10.20
C GLU A 55 -23.10 -11.54 -9.17
N VAL A 56 -22.83 -10.45 -8.45
CA VAL A 56 -21.98 -10.39 -7.27
C VAL A 56 -22.80 -9.68 -6.19
N SER A 57 -22.80 -10.21 -4.96
CA SER A 57 -23.53 -9.58 -3.87
C SER A 57 -22.92 -8.23 -3.48
N GLU A 58 -23.76 -7.30 -3.04
CA GLU A 58 -23.33 -5.97 -2.56
C GLU A 58 -22.26 -6.08 -1.46
N GLU A 59 -22.44 -6.98 -0.49
CA GLU A 59 -21.46 -7.24 0.58
C GLU A 59 -20.06 -7.58 0.04
N ARG A 60 -19.99 -8.35 -1.06
CA ARG A 60 -18.72 -8.73 -1.68
C ARG A 60 -18.06 -7.58 -2.42
N GLN A 61 -18.87 -6.71 -3.02
CA GLN A 61 -18.40 -5.51 -3.69
C GLN A 61 -17.88 -4.49 -2.67
N GLU A 62 -18.66 -4.20 -1.62
CA GLU A 62 -18.24 -3.34 -0.51
C GLU A 62 -16.96 -3.84 0.16
N ARG A 63 -16.83 -5.16 0.37
CA ARG A 63 -15.59 -5.74 0.92
C ARG A 63 -14.38 -5.49 0.02
N ALA A 64 -14.53 -5.64 -1.30
CA ALA A 64 -13.46 -5.40 -2.25
C ALA A 64 -13.05 -3.92 -2.26
N GLU A 65 -14.02 -3.02 -2.25
CA GLU A 65 -13.79 -1.57 -2.18
C GLU A 65 -13.11 -1.14 -0.89
N HIS A 66 -13.55 -1.68 0.25
CA HIS A 66 -12.92 -1.42 1.55
C HIS A 66 -11.46 -1.85 1.60
N LEU A 67 -11.15 -3.05 1.09
CA LEU A 67 -9.77 -3.54 1.03
C LEU A 67 -8.91 -2.71 0.09
N MET A 68 -9.46 -2.29 -1.05
CA MET A 68 -8.76 -1.40 -1.99
C MET A 68 -8.48 -0.03 -1.37
N SER A 69 -9.47 0.55 -0.68
CA SER A 69 -9.33 1.81 0.05
C SER A 69 -8.27 1.72 1.14
N ALA A 70 -8.24 0.61 1.89
CA ALA A 70 -7.20 0.35 2.89
C ALA A 70 -5.80 0.25 2.27
N CYS A 71 -5.66 -0.45 1.13
CA CYS A 71 -4.38 -0.52 0.40
C CYS A 71 -3.90 0.87 -0.02
N ARG A 72 -4.81 1.70 -0.55
CA ARG A 72 -4.48 3.06 -1.00
C ARG A 72 -4.01 3.94 0.15
N LYS A 73 -4.76 4.01 1.24
CA LYS A 73 -4.38 4.79 2.44
C LYS A 73 -3.04 4.33 3.00
N PHE A 74 -2.79 3.02 3.01
CA PHE A 74 -1.53 2.49 3.50
C PHE A 74 -0.36 2.83 2.56
N HIS A 75 -0.55 2.74 1.23
CA HIS A 75 0.44 3.16 0.24
C HIS A 75 0.80 4.65 0.38
N GLU A 76 -0.20 5.53 0.54
CA GLU A 76 0.01 6.97 0.75
C GLU A 76 0.81 7.25 2.03
N SER A 77 0.52 6.50 3.11
CA SER A 77 1.25 6.58 4.38
C SER A 77 2.70 6.14 4.23
N LEU A 78 2.97 5.07 3.48
CA LEU A 78 4.33 4.58 3.24
C LEU A 78 5.13 5.49 2.29
N SER A 79 4.47 6.10 1.31
CA SER A 79 5.11 7.10 0.44
C SER A 79 5.60 8.29 1.26
N THR A 80 4.74 8.80 2.15
CA THR A 80 5.10 9.87 3.09
C THR A 80 6.27 9.47 3.99
N LEU A 81 6.27 8.23 4.51
CA LEU A 81 7.36 7.74 5.35
C LEU A 81 8.68 7.58 4.57
N ALA A 82 8.62 7.06 3.34
CA ALA A 82 9.80 6.92 2.48
C ALA A 82 10.43 8.29 2.18
N ASP A 83 9.61 9.30 1.87
CA ASP A 83 10.06 10.69 1.66
C ASP A 83 10.74 11.26 2.91
N LEU A 84 10.19 11.00 4.11
CA LEU A 84 10.78 11.46 5.38
C LEU A 84 12.11 10.76 5.71
N LEU A 85 12.30 9.53 5.22
CA LEU A 85 13.50 8.73 5.45
C LEU A 85 14.54 8.86 4.34
N ASP A 86 14.25 9.62 3.28
CA ASP A 86 15.06 9.71 2.06
C ASP A 86 15.32 8.31 1.46
N ALA A 87 14.28 7.48 1.45
CA ALA A 87 14.29 6.12 0.94
C ALA A 87 13.49 6.03 -0.37
N ASP A 88 13.72 4.95 -1.13
CA ASP A 88 12.95 4.72 -2.35
C ASP A 88 11.44 4.59 -2.03
N PRO A 89 10.57 5.23 -2.82
CA PRO A 89 9.13 5.17 -2.60
C PRO A 89 8.60 3.75 -2.85
N PRO A 90 7.47 3.37 -2.22
CA PRO A 90 6.79 2.12 -2.56
C PRO A 90 6.41 2.10 -4.05
N VAL A 91 6.42 0.91 -4.65
CA VAL A 91 6.05 0.69 -6.05
C VAL A 91 4.72 1.38 -6.37
N ASP A 92 4.61 1.96 -7.57
CA ASP A 92 3.42 2.73 -7.95
C ASP A 92 2.15 1.90 -7.77
N PHE A 93 1.16 2.48 -7.08
CA PHE A 93 -0.14 1.88 -6.81
C PHE A 93 -0.78 1.34 -8.11
N SER A 94 -0.68 2.11 -9.20
CA SER A 94 -1.23 1.69 -10.51
C SER A 94 -0.51 0.48 -11.08
N SER A 95 0.80 0.34 -10.87
CA SER A 95 1.56 -0.85 -11.31
C SER A 95 1.18 -2.12 -10.54
N MET A 96 0.73 -1.97 -9.29
CA MET A 96 0.27 -3.09 -8.46
C MET A 96 -1.16 -3.55 -8.83
N ILE A 97 -1.91 -2.68 -9.51
CA ILE A 97 -3.30 -2.90 -9.94
C ILE A 97 -3.38 -3.26 -11.44
N LYS A 98 -2.43 -2.77 -12.25
CA LYS A 98 -2.33 -3.07 -13.68
C LYS A 98 -2.04 -4.55 -13.87
N GLY A 99 -3.08 -5.22 -14.33
CA GLY A 99 -3.12 -6.65 -14.57
C GLY A 99 -4.53 -7.15 -14.83
N LYS A 100 -5.56 -6.62 -14.16
CA LYS A 100 -6.96 -7.10 -14.28
C LYS A 100 -8.10 -6.10 -13.99
N PHE A 101 -7.80 -4.83 -13.68
CA PHE A 101 -8.82 -3.85 -13.25
C PHE A 101 -9.42 -2.98 -14.34
N ASP A 102 -8.92 -3.04 -15.58
CA ASP A 102 -9.39 -2.17 -16.67
C ASP A 102 -10.88 -2.35 -17.04
N PHE A 103 -11.57 -3.35 -16.47
CA PHE A 103 -12.99 -3.60 -16.75
C PHE A 103 -13.97 -3.18 -15.66
N ILE A 104 -13.51 -2.74 -14.48
CA ILE A 104 -14.44 -2.38 -13.37
C ILE A 104 -14.85 -0.89 -13.43
N VAL A 105 -14.18 -0.06 -14.22
CA VAL A 105 -14.56 1.37 -14.39
C VAL A 105 -15.66 1.55 -15.46
N TYR A 106 -16.12 0.46 -16.11
CA TYR A 106 -17.11 0.49 -17.19
C TYR A 106 -18.39 -0.30 -16.90
N ILE A 107 -18.81 -0.37 -15.62
CA ILE A 107 -20.16 -0.76 -15.22
C ILE A 107 -20.61 0.24 -14.15
#